data_AF-A0A522PY07-F1
#
_entry.id   AF-A0A522PY07-F1
#
_cell.length_a   1.000
_cell.length_b   1.000
_cell.length_c   1.000
_cell.angle_alpha   90.00
_cell.angle_beta   90.00
_cell.angle_gamma   90.00
#
_symmetry.space_group_name_H-M   'P 1'
#
loop_
_entity.id
_entity.type
_entity.pdbx_description
1 polymer ?
#
loop_
_entity_poly.entity_id
_entity_poly.type
_entity_poly.pdbx_seq_one_letter_code
_entity_poly.pdbx_strand_id
1 'polypeptide(L)'
;MRSQIEGSRAIAATVARCRPQVVPAYPITPQTHIVEALGAMTRDGTLPGCQFLTVESEFAAMSAAIGASAVGARAYTATASQGLLYMAEALFNASGLGLPIVLTVANRAIGAPINIWNDQSDAMSQRDCGWVQLYAADNQAAVDLHVTAFALAERLSIPVMVCVDGFVLTHAVEPIDVPGQDEVDAFLPPLRPRQVLDPDDPVAIGAMVGPEAFTEVRYLSHHQLCRARTTFADLAARWVRPVPAVQAYRTEGARTVVLALGSVSGTVKDVADELDGVGVVTLTMFRPFPYPEVRRALEGASRVVVLERAFAPGAGGIVTADVRAALAGEPAPEICTVVAGLGGRAITREALRRLLTAPIEPLTFLDLRRDIVDQEIVRLERGRDDGGGPPALNVLRHSGVPASRIG
;
A
#
# COMPACT_ATOMS: atom_id res chain seq x y z
N MET A 1 -5.37 -22.78 -12.36
CA MET A 1 -4.47 -22.96 -13.54
C MET A 1 -3.92 -21.59 -13.85
N ARG A 2 -2.59 -21.43 -13.90
CA ARG A 2 -1.98 -20.11 -14.14
C ARG A 2 -2.29 -19.62 -15.55
N SER A 3 -2.76 -18.37 -15.66
CA SER A 3 -2.98 -17.67 -16.93
C SER A 3 -1.98 -16.53 -17.07
N GLN A 4 -1.44 -16.29 -18.27
CA GLN A 4 -0.74 -15.04 -18.53
C GLN A 4 -1.74 -13.90 -18.60
N ILE A 5 -1.65 -12.98 -17.65
CA ILE A 5 -2.61 -11.88 -17.50
C ILE A 5 -1.91 -10.68 -16.88
N GLU A 6 -2.34 -9.48 -17.27
CA GLU A 6 -1.90 -8.23 -16.67
C GLU A 6 -2.35 -8.15 -15.20
N GLY A 7 -1.48 -7.68 -14.29
CA GLY A 7 -1.76 -7.56 -12.86
C GLY A 7 -3.07 -6.84 -12.54
N SER A 8 -3.36 -5.69 -13.17
CA SER A 8 -4.64 -4.98 -12.99
C SER A 8 -5.85 -5.82 -13.38
N ARG A 9 -5.75 -6.59 -14.46
CA ARG A 9 -6.85 -7.45 -14.94
C ARG A 9 -7.03 -8.66 -14.04
N ALA A 10 -5.95 -9.21 -13.48
CA ALA A 10 -5.99 -10.27 -12.48
C ALA A 10 -6.65 -9.81 -11.17
N ILE A 11 -6.30 -8.61 -10.71
CA ILE A 11 -6.94 -7.97 -9.55
C ILE A 11 -8.43 -7.76 -9.83
N ALA A 12 -8.81 -7.18 -10.97
CA ALA A 12 -10.21 -6.98 -11.32
C ALA A 12 -11.00 -8.29 -11.39
N ALA A 13 -10.44 -9.33 -12.02
CA ALA A 13 -11.06 -10.65 -12.08
C ALA A 13 -11.27 -11.22 -10.67
N THR A 14 -10.28 -11.10 -9.79
CA THR A 14 -10.36 -11.57 -8.40
C THR A 14 -11.39 -10.79 -7.58
N VAL A 15 -11.40 -9.46 -7.69
CA VAL A 15 -12.41 -8.60 -7.06
C VAL A 15 -13.80 -8.96 -7.56
N ALA A 16 -13.99 -9.23 -8.85
CA ALA A 16 -15.27 -9.69 -9.39
C ALA A 16 -15.69 -11.04 -8.75
N ARG A 17 -14.76 -11.97 -8.48
CA ARG A 17 -15.05 -13.20 -7.73
C ARG A 17 -15.49 -12.94 -6.29
N CYS A 18 -15.00 -11.87 -5.67
CA CYS A 18 -15.47 -11.43 -4.35
C CYS A 18 -16.88 -10.81 -4.38
N ARG A 19 -17.50 -10.63 -5.55
CA ARG A 19 -18.87 -10.14 -5.75
C ARG A 19 -19.19 -8.84 -5.00
N PRO A 20 -18.42 -7.75 -5.17
CA PRO A 20 -18.87 -6.44 -4.71
C PRO A 20 -20.21 -6.10 -5.36
N GLN A 21 -21.10 -5.51 -4.58
CA GLN A 21 -22.43 -5.10 -5.02
C GLN A 21 -22.44 -3.65 -5.52
N VAL A 22 -21.48 -2.82 -5.07
CA VAL A 22 -21.33 -1.43 -5.54
C VAL A 22 -19.86 -1.12 -5.77
N VAL A 23 -19.55 -0.59 -6.95
CA VAL A 23 -18.22 -0.14 -7.35
C VAL A 23 -18.29 1.30 -7.85
N PRO A 24 -18.16 2.30 -6.97
CA PRO A 24 -18.02 3.69 -7.37
C PRO A 24 -16.58 3.98 -7.79
N ALA A 25 -16.41 4.59 -8.95
CA ALA A 25 -15.09 4.74 -9.58
C ALA A 25 -14.90 6.12 -10.18
N TYR A 26 -13.67 6.63 -10.01
CA TYR A 26 -13.14 7.78 -10.73
C TYR A 26 -11.77 7.40 -11.33
N PRO A 27 -11.51 7.67 -12.61
CA PRO A 27 -10.30 7.17 -13.28
C PRO A 27 -9.07 7.98 -12.87
N ILE A 28 -8.01 7.27 -12.45
CA ILE A 28 -6.70 7.87 -12.20
C ILE A 28 -5.60 6.83 -12.49
N THR A 29 -4.61 7.19 -13.30
CA THR A 29 -3.47 6.30 -13.60
C THR A 29 -2.69 6.00 -12.31
N PRO A 30 -2.25 4.76 -12.03
CA PRO A 30 -2.30 3.55 -12.86
C PRO A 30 -3.37 2.52 -12.47
N GLN A 31 -4.43 2.90 -11.73
CA GLN A 31 -5.50 1.94 -11.36
C GLN A 31 -6.55 1.75 -12.45
N THR A 32 -6.60 2.64 -13.46
CA THR A 32 -7.67 2.72 -14.46
C THR A 32 -8.08 1.37 -15.08
N HIS A 33 -7.12 0.49 -15.39
CA HIS A 33 -7.42 -0.83 -15.98
C HIS A 33 -8.26 -1.73 -15.05
N ILE A 34 -8.17 -1.55 -13.72
CA ILE A 34 -8.97 -2.29 -12.74
C ILE A 34 -10.43 -1.88 -12.84
N VAL A 35 -10.72 -0.58 -12.73
CA VAL A 35 -12.10 -0.06 -12.76
C VAL A 35 -12.74 -0.21 -14.15
N GLU A 36 -11.97 -0.07 -15.23
CA GLU A 36 -12.46 -0.35 -16.59
C GLU A 36 -12.88 -1.82 -16.77
N ALA A 37 -12.08 -2.76 -16.24
CA ALA A 37 -12.39 -4.18 -16.29
C ALA A 37 -13.67 -4.50 -15.50
N LEU A 38 -13.80 -3.97 -14.27
CA LEU A 38 -14.99 -4.16 -13.45
C LEU A 38 -16.24 -3.53 -14.07
N GLY A 39 -16.10 -2.34 -14.67
CA GLY A 39 -17.19 -1.69 -15.40
C GLY A 39 -17.62 -2.48 -16.64
N ALA A 40 -16.67 -3.08 -17.36
CA ALA A 40 -16.98 -3.98 -18.48
C ALA A 40 -17.71 -5.25 -18.01
N MET A 41 -17.21 -5.90 -16.96
CA MET A 41 -17.82 -7.11 -16.37
C MET A 41 -19.22 -6.86 -15.81
N THR A 42 -19.47 -5.66 -15.29
CA THR A 42 -20.80 -5.26 -14.82
C THR A 42 -21.75 -5.08 -16.01
N ARG A 43 -21.28 -4.42 -17.07
CA ARG A 43 -22.08 -4.14 -18.28
C ARG A 43 -22.44 -5.41 -19.07
N ASP A 44 -21.52 -6.37 -19.17
CA ASP A 44 -21.74 -7.63 -19.90
C ASP A 44 -22.42 -8.73 -19.06
N GLY A 45 -22.62 -8.48 -17.76
CA GLY A 45 -23.30 -9.40 -16.85
C GLY A 45 -22.41 -10.50 -16.24
N THR A 46 -21.10 -10.49 -16.48
CA THR A 46 -20.15 -11.44 -15.87
C THR A 46 -19.86 -11.14 -14.40
N LEU A 47 -20.19 -9.94 -13.92
CA LEU A 47 -20.29 -9.57 -12.50
C LEU A 47 -21.76 -9.26 -12.15
N PRO A 48 -22.59 -10.28 -11.89
CA PRO A 48 -24.02 -10.09 -11.66
C PRO A 48 -24.30 -9.42 -10.31
N GLY A 49 -25.32 -8.56 -10.27
CA GLY A 49 -25.78 -7.90 -9.04
C GLY A 49 -24.88 -6.74 -8.57
N CYS A 50 -23.87 -6.36 -9.35
CA CYS A 50 -23.02 -5.20 -9.10
C CYS A 50 -23.59 -3.94 -9.77
N GLN A 51 -23.53 -2.81 -9.07
CA GLN A 51 -23.77 -1.48 -9.59
C GLN A 51 -22.44 -0.74 -9.74
N PHE A 52 -22.03 -0.48 -10.98
CA PHE A 52 -20.84 0.33 -11.26
C PHE A 52 -21.27 1.79 -11.40
N LEU A 53 -20.67 2.69 -10.60
CA LEU A 53 -21.03 4.10 -10.56
C LEU A 53 -19.85 4.96 -11.05
N THR A 54 -20.05 5.72 -12.12
CA THR A 54 -19.11 6.76 -12.54
C THR A 54 -19.41 8.04 -11.77
N VAL A 55 -18.52 8.43 -10.88
CA VAL A 55 -18.67 9.64 -10.06
C VAL A 55 -17.83 10.80 -10.62
N GLU A 56 -18.00 11.99 -10.07
CA GLU A 56 -17.31 13.22 -10.50
C GLU A 56 -15.94 13.44 -9.85
N SER A 57 -15.62 12.69 -8.79
CA SER A 57 -14.33 12.78 -8.08
C SER A 57 -14.02 11.54 -7.24
N GLU A 58 -12.76 11.41 -6.79
CA GLU A 58 -12.37 10.39 -5.82
C GLU A 58 -13.03 10.56 -4.45
N PHE A 59 -13.27 11.81 -4.01
CA PHE A 59 -14.03 12.07 -2.79
C PHE A 59 -15.46 11.48 -2.89
N ALA A 60 -16.12 11.70 -4.03
CA ALA A 60 -17.43 11.14 -4.31
C ALA A 60 -17.40 9.60 -4.42
N ALA A 61 -16.31 9.03 -4.95
CA ALA A 61 -16.17 7.58 -5.03
C ALA A 61 -16.16 6.94 -3.63
N MET A 62 -15.35 7.47 -2.71
CA MET A 62 -15.33 6.96 -1.33
C MET A 62 -16.64 7.26 -0.60
N SER A 63 -17.24 8.42 -0.81
CA SER A 63 -18.54 8.78 -0.21
C SER A 63 -19.67 7.85 -0.66
N ALA A 64 -19.72 7.49 -1.94
CA ALA A 64 -20.66 6.50 -2.46
C ALA A 64 -20.38 5.10 -1.90
N ALA A 65 -19.10 4.72 -1.71
CA ALA A 65 -18.74 3.44 -1.10
C ALA A 65 -19.17 3.38 0.39
N ILE A 66 -19.05 4.49 1.12
CA ILE A 66 -19.56 4.64 2.49
C ILE A 66 -21.07 4.45 2.52
N GLY A 67 -21.81 5.14 1.66
CA GLY A 67 -23.26 5.00 1.56
C GLY A 67 -23.69 3.56 1.24
N ALA A 68 -23.04 2.94 0.25
CA ALA A 68 -23.30 1.54 -0.11
C ALA A 68 -23.04 0.58 1.05
N SER A 69 -21.91 0.74 1.74
CA SER A 69 -21.57 -0.11 2.89
C SER A 69 -22.53 0.09 4.06
N ALA A 70 -22.97 1.33 4.31
CA ALA A 70 -23.92 1.66 5.36
C ALA A 70 -25.31 1.07 5.14
N VAL A 71 -25.73 0.83 3.89
CA VAL A 71 -26.97 0.09 3.57
C VAL A 71 -26.75 -1.42 3.42
N GLY A 72 -25.58 -1.92 3.84
CA GLY A 72 -25.28 -3.35 3.92
C GLY A 72 -24.78 -3.97 2.62
N ALA A 73 -24.37 -3.18 1.63
CA ALA A 73 -23.80 -3.68 0.38
C ALA A 73 -22.27 -3.85 0.48
N ARG A 74 -21.73 -4.93 -0.11
CA ARG A 74 -20.28 -5.12 -0.26
C ARG A 74 -19.73 -4.06 -1.22
N ALA A 75 -18.94 -3.14 -0.71
CA ALA A 75 -18.43 -1.99 -1.47
C ALA A 75 -16.93 -2.13 -1.78
N TYR A 76 -16.56 -1.73 -3.00
CA TYR A 76 -15.17 -1.75 -3.46
C TYR A 76 -14.87 -0.52 -4.33
N THR A 77 -13.67 0.04 -4.23
CA THR A 77 -13.19 1.06 -5.16
C THR A 77 -11.67 0.96 -5.36
N ALA A 78 -11.12 1.72 -6.30
CA ALA A 78 -9.69 1.80 -6.55
C ALA A 78 -9.25 3.23 -6.85
N THR A 79 -8.08 3.62 -6.35
CA THR A 79 -7.51 4.97 -6.53
C THR A 79 -5.97 4.94 -6.56
N ALA A 80 -5.34 6.10 -6.72
CA ALA A 80 -3.89 6.30 -6.67
C ALA A 80 -3.55 7.76 -6.33
N SER A 81 -2.40 8.02 -5.69
CA SER A 81 -1.80 9.37 -5.61
C SER A 81 -2.77 10.47 -5.18
N GLN A 82 -2.96 11.51 -6.01
CA GLN A 82 -3.84 12.64 -5.76
C GLN A 82 -5.28 12.23 -5.48
N GLY A 83 -5.75 11.16 -6.11
CA GLY A 83 -7.08 10.64 -5.88
C GLY A 83 -7.24 10.11 -4.47
N LEU A 84 -6.22 9.45 -3.94
CA LEU A 84 -6.22 9.02 -2.54
C LEU A 84 -6.19 10.22 -1.58
N LEU A 85 -5.41 11.26 -1.90
CA LEU A 85 -5.40 12.50 -1.12
C LEU A 85 -6.76 13.19 -1.13
N TYR A 86 -7.46 13.16 -2.26
CA TYR A 86 -8.79 13.74 -2.38
C TYR A 86 -9.86 12.91 -1.65
N MET A 87 -9.58 11.65 -1.32
CA MET A 87 -10.39 10.82 -0.44
C MET A 87 -10.12 11.03 1.05
N ALA A 88 -9.11 11.81 1.46
CA ALA A 88 -8.56 11.79 2.82
C ALA A 88 -9.64 11.87 3.93
N GLU A 89 -10.51 12.87 3.90
CA GLU A 89 -11.59 13.02 4.88
C GLU A 89 -12.53 11.79 4.89
N ALA A 90 -12.96 11.34 3.71
CA ALA A 90 -13.85 10.19 3.57
C ALA A 90 -13.19 8.90 4.08
N LEU A 91 -11.88 8.74 3.98
CA LEU A 91 -11.17 7.59 4.55
C LEU A 91 -11.30 7.55 6.08
N PHE A 92 -11.10 8.68 6.76
CA PHE A 92 -11.31 8.77 8.22
C PHE A 92 -12.76 8.45 8.60
N ASN A 93 -13.73 8.93 7.81
CA ASN A 93 -15.14 8.63 8.03
C ASN A 93 -15.44 7.13 7.86
N ALA A 94 -14.98 6.50 6.78
CA ALA A 94 -15.18 5.06 6.56
C ALA A 94 -14.66 4.19 7.72
N SER A 95 -13.47 4.53 8.24
CA SER A 95 -12.89 3.84 9.40
C SER A 95 -13.62 4.14 10.71
N GLY A 96 -13.90 5.43 10.98
CA GLY A 96 -14.59 5.86 12.19
C GLY A 96 -16.02 5.32 12.29
N LEU A 97 -16.68 5.15 11.15
CA LEU A 97 -17.98 4.50 11.06
C LEU A 97 -17.88 2.99 11.18
N GLY A 98 -16.72 2.34 10.99
CA GLY A 98 -16.59 0.89 11.07
C GLY A 98 -17.20 0.16 9.87
N LEU A 99 -17.01 0.69 8.66
CA LEU A 99 -17.60 0.16 7.43
C LEU A 99 -16.64 -0.79 6.70
N PRO A 100 -17.08 -2.02 6.33
CA PRO A 100 -16.25 -3.00 5.63
C PRO A 100 -16.10 -2.66 4.14
N ILE A 101 -15.22 -1.71 3.82
CA ILE A 101 -14.89 -1.29 2.46
C ILE A 101 -13.50 -1.80 2.09
N VAL A 102 -13.35 -2.36 0.88
CA VAL A 102 -12.04 -2.70 0.32
C VAL A 102 -11.64 -1.66 -0.72
N LEU A 103 -10.45 -1.09 -0.55
CA LEU A 103 -9.87 -0.09 -1.45
C LEU A 103 -8.57 -0.63 -2.04
N THR A 104 -8.45 -0.66 -3.36
CA THR A 104 -7.15 -0.88 -4.00
C THR A 104 -6.44 0.45 -4.22
N VAL A 105 -5.21 0.56 -3.70
CA VAL A 105 -4.35 1.72 -3.92
C VAL A 105 -3.24 1.31 -4.87
N ALA A 106 -3.32 1.74 -6.12
CA ALA A 106 -2.24 1.55 -7.08
C ALA A 106 -1.15 2.61 -6.84
N ASN A 107 -0.24 2.31 -5.91
CA ASN A 107 0.71 3.25 -5.34
C ASN A 107 1.47 4.03 -6.41
N ARG A 108 1.34 5.35 -6.32
CA ARG A 108 1.90 6.33 -7.25
C ARG A 108 2.37 7.55 -6.48
N ALA A 109 3.48 8.12 -6.93
CA ALA A 109 4.04 9.35 -6.39
C ALA A 109 2.99 10.47 -6.21
N ILE A 110 3.02 11.11 -5.05
CA ILE A 110 2.32 12.38 -4.83
C ILE A 110 3.03 13.47 -5.65
N GLY A 111 2.23 14.35 -6.23
CA GLY A 111 2.66 15.44 -7.10
C GLY A 111 3.29 16.63 -6.38
N ALA A 112 3.71 17.62 -7.18
CA ALA A 112 4.60 18.73 -6.83
C ALA A 112 6.05 18.29 -6.50
N PRO A 113 6.81 17.78 -7.49
CA PRO A 113 6.51 17.76 -8.94
C PRO A 113 5.58 16.60 -9.34
N ILE A 114 4.77 16.80 -10.39
CA ILE A 114 3.88 15.74 -10.89
C ILE A 114 4.69 14.52 -11.33
N ASN A 115 4.25 13.34 -10.91
CA ASN A 115 4.88 12.09 -11.29
C ASN A 115 3.81 10.99 -11.33
N ILE A 116 3.74 10.27 -12.45
CA ILE A 116 2.77 9.19 -12.65
C ILE A 116 3.31 7.84 -12.21
N TRP A 117 4.61 7.73 -11.98
CA TRP A 117 5.28 6.48 -11.67
C TRP A 117 5.17 6.12 -10.19
N ASN A 118 5.54 4.89 -9.88
CA ASN A 118 5.41 4.34 -8.54
C ASN A 118 6.41 4.92 -7.55
N ASP A 119 5.84 5.34 -6.43
CA ASP A 119 6.39 5.21 -5.09
C ASP A 119 5.19 5.01 -4.15
N GLN A 120 5.42 4.86 -2.85
CA GLN A 120 4.40 4.53 -1.85
C GLN A 120 3.96 5.75 -1.02
N SER A 121 4.33 6.97 -1.44
CA SER A 121 4.05 8.20 -0.68
C SER A 121 2.56 8.43 -0.44
N ASP A 122 1.71 8.01 -1.36
CA ASP A 122 0.25 8.11 -1.27
C ASP A 122 -0.34 7.28 -0.12
N ALA A 123 -0.18 5.96 -0.12
CA ALA A 123 -0.67 5.13 0.97
C ALA A 123 0.00 5.49 2.31
N MET A 124 1.28 5.86 2.28
CA MET A 124 2.01 6.28 3.48
C MET A 124 1.48 7.59 4.09
N SER A 125 0.89 8.48 3.29
CA SER A 125 0.24 9.69 3.80
C SER A 125 -1.08 9.40 4.52
N GLN A 126 -1.69 8.23 4.27
CA GLN A 126 -2.95 7.81 4.88
C GLN A 126 -2.77 6.74 5.98
N ARG A 127 -1.55 6.45 6.41
CA ARG A 127 -1.25 5.39 7.40
C ARG A 127 -1.99 5.52 8.74
N ASP A 128 -2.43 6.74 9.09
CA ASP A 128 -3.08 7.06 10.36
C ASP A 128 -4.62 7.19 10.24
N CYS A 129 -5.20 6.92 9.06
CA CYS A 129 -6.64 7.02 8.82
C CYS A 129 -7.48 5.86 9.42
N GLY A 130 -6.83 4.91 10.11
CA GLY A 130 -7.50 3.78 10.74
C GLY A 130 -7.94 2.67 9.78
N TRP A 131 -7.29 2.57 8.62
CA TRP A 131 -7.45 1.47 7.68
C TRP A 131 -6.36 0.42 7.89
N VAL A 132 -6.70 -0.84 7.67
CA VAL A 132 -5.67 -1.88 7.51
C VAL A 132 -4.96 -1.63 6.18
N GLN A 133 -3.63 -1.70 6.13
CA GLN A 133 -2.84 -1.53 4.90
C GLN A 133 -2.04 -2.79 4.61
N LEU A 134 -2.34 -3.42 3.47
CA LEU A 134 -1.72 -4.65 2.98
C LEU A 134 -0.96 -4.37 1.69
N TYR A 135 0.36 -4.58 1.66
CA TYR A 135 1.23 -4.34 0.52
C TYR A 135 1.54 -5.64 -0.21
N ALA A 136 1.16 -5.72 -1.48
CA ALA A 136 1.43 -6.87 -2.34
C ALA A 136 2.88 -6.85 -2.83
N ALA A 137 3.58 -7.98 -2.69
CA ALA A 137 4.98 -8.12 -3.12
C ALA A 137 5.14 -8.56 -4.59
N ASP A 138 4.08 -9.12 -5.18
CA ASP A 138 3.99 -9.55 -6.57
C ASP A 138 2.51 -9.62 -6.98
N ASN A 139 2.17 -9.93 -8.24
CA ASN A 139 0.74 -9.96 -8.63
C ASN A 139 -0.01 -11.18 -8.09
N GLN A 140 0.68 -12.27 -7.76
CA GLN A 140 0.04 -13.41 -7.11
C GLN A 140 -0.43 -13.03 -5.69
N ALA A 141 0.46 -12.44 -4.90
CA ALA A 141 0.13 -11.87 -3.60
C ALA A 141 -0.96 -10.80 -3.73
N ALA A 142 -0.95 -9.98 -4.79
CA ALA A 142 -2.01 -9.02 -5.03
C ALA A 142 -3.38 -9.70 -5.12
N VAL A 143 -3.55 -10.73 -5.96
CA VAL A 143 -4.86 -11.42 -6.07
C VAL A 143 -5.28 -12.10 -4.76
N ASP A 144 -4.36 -12.80 -4.08
CA ASP A 144 -4.66 -13.53 -2.85
C ASP A 144 -4.99 -12.59 -1.67
N LEU A 145 -4.34 -11.43 -1.61
CA LEU A 145 -4.63 -10.39 -0.61
C LEU A 145 -6.00 -9.76 -0.79
N HIS A 146 -6.52 -9.60 -2.01
CA HIS A 146 -7.87 -9.03 -2.19
C HIS A 146 -8.94 -9.93 -1.57
N VAL A 147 -8.84 -11.26 -1.74
CA VAL A 147 -9.79 -12.20 -1.12
C VAL A 147 -9.71 -12.13 0.41
N THR A 148 -8.49 -12.12 0.95
CA THR A 148 -8.26 -12.00 2.40
C THR A 148 -8.70 -10.65 2.95
N ALA A 149 -8.57 -9.58 2.17
CA ALA A 149 -8.97 -8.22 2.53
C ALA A 149 -10.49 -8.10 2.70
N PHE A 150 -11.29 -8.64 1.78
CA PHE A 150 -12.76 -8.69 1.96
C PHE A 150 -13.14 -9.49 3.20
N ALA A 151 -12.57 -10.68 3.37
CA ALA A 151 -12.87 -11.51 4.53
C ALA A 151 -12.51 -10.80 5.85
N LEU A 152 -11.36 -10.13 5.92
CA LEU A 152 -10.94 -9.36 7.09
C LEU A 152 -11.87 -8.16 7.34
N ALA A 153 -12.16 -7.38 6.29
CA ALA A 153 -13.00 -6.20 6.38
C ALA A 153 -14.37 -6.54 6.97
N GLU A 154 -15.01 -7.58 6.43
CA GLU A 154 -16.33 -8.03 6.85
C GLU A 154 -16.32 -8.71 8.22
N ARG A 155 -15.27 -9.48 8.51
CA ARG A 155 -15.13 -10.18 9.80
C ARG A 155 -15.04 -9.20 10.95
N LEU A 156 -14.37 -8.06 10.78
CA LEU A 156 -14.15 -7.08 11.84
C LEU A 156 -14.98 -5.80 11.72
N SER A 157 -15.66 -5.58 10.58
CA SER A 157 -16.33 -4.32 10.25
C SER A 157 -15.36 -3.15 10.30
N ILE A 158 -14.27 -3.29 9.55
CA ILE A 158 -13.22 -2.26 9.40
C ILE A 158 -12.82 -2.18 7.93
N PRO A 159 -12.36 -1.03 7.44
CA PRO A 159 -11.96 -0.90 6.06
C PRO A 159 -10.50 -1.36 5.82
N VAL A 160 -10.22 -1.86 4.62
CA VAL A 160 -8.92 -2.46 4.24
C VAL A 160 -8.42 -1.88 2.92
N MET A 161 -7.18 -1.39 2.91
CA MET A 161 -6.45 -1.00 1.71
C MET A 161 -5.56 -2.15 1.25
N VAL A 162 -5.67 -2.52 -0.02
CA VAL A 162 -4.70 -3.36 -0.72
C VAL A 162 -3.83 -2.46 -1.59
N CYS A 163 -2.60 -2.26 -1.14
CA CYS A 163 -1.58 -1.43 -1.77
C CYS A 163 -0.78 -2.27 -2.78
N VAL A 164 -0.76 -1.81 -4.03
CA VAL A 164 -0.07 -2.47 -5.15
C VAL A 164 0.83 -1.46 -5.85
N ASP A 165 2.10 -1.80 -6.06
CA ASP A 165 3.04 -0.88 -6.70
C ASP A 165 2.63 -0.60 -8.16
N GLY A 166 2.24 0.65 -8.44
CA GLY A 166 1.78 1.08 -9.76
C GLY A 166 2.81 0.84 -10.86
N PHE A 167 2.36 0.53 -12.08
CA PHE A 167 3.18 0.10 -13.22
C PHE A 167 3.95 -1.20 -13.01
N VAL A 168 4.69 -1.36 -11.91
CA VAL A 168 5.50 -2.54 -11.62
C VAL A 168 4.63 -3.78 -11.45
N LEU A 169 3.53 -3.68 -10.69
CA LEU A 169 2.56 -4.76 -10.55
C LEU A 169 1.39 -4.53 -11.49
N THR A 170 0.80 -3.33 -11.49
CA THR A 170 -0.48 -3.11 -12.17
C THR A 170 -0.43 -3.32 -13.69
N HIS A 171 0.72 -3.11 -14.34
CA HIS A 171 0.87 -3.23 -15.81
C HIS A 171 1.73 -4.43 -16.24
N ALA A 172 2.33 -5.17 -15.29
CA ALA A 172 3.12 -6.35 -15.62
C ALA A 172 2.20 -7.49 -16.06
N VAL A 173 2.62 -8.21 -17.10
CA VAL A 173 1.98 -9.45 -17.55
C VAL A 173 2.84 -10.62 -17.06
N GLU A 174 2.26 -11.47 -16.22
CA GLU A 174 2.95 -12.62 -15.66
C GLU A 174 1.99 -13.80 -15.46
N PRO A 175 2.48 -15.03 -15.23
CA PRO A 175 1.60 -16.18 -14.98
C PRO A 175 1.00 -16.11 -13.57
N ILE A 176 -0.29 -15.79 -13.47
CA ILE A 176 -1.03 -15.65 -12.20
C ILE A 176 -2.08 -16.75 -12.08
N ASP A 177 -2.18 -17.38 -10.91
CA ASP A 177 -3.26 -18.30 -10.54
C ASP A 177 -4.41 -17.49 -9.92
N VAL A 178 -5.32 -17.02 -10.76
CA VAL A 178 -6.53 -16.30 -10.33
C VAL A 178 -7.48 -17.31 -9.66
N PRO A 179 -7.97 -17.04 -8.44
CA PRO A 179 -8.83 -17.99 -7.73
C PRO A 179 -10.15 -18.25 -8.48
N GLY A 180 -10.61 -19.50 -8.40
CA GLY A 180 -11.92 -19.89 -8.92
C GLY A 180 -13.07 -19.31 -8.09
N GLN A 181 -14.28 -19.24 -8.66
CA GLN A 181 -15.45 -18.75 -7.92
C GLN A 181 -15.75 -19.62 -6.69
N ASP A 182 -15.72 -20.95 -6.83
CA ASP A 182 -16.02 -21.88 -5.74
C ASP A 182 -15.00 -21.77 -4.59
N GLU A 183 -13.74 -21.48 -4.92
CA GLU A 183 -12.67 -21.24 -3.95
C GLU A 183 -12.93 -19.96 -3.14
N VAL A 184 -13.33 -18.87 -3.82
CA VAL A 184 -13.69 -17.62 -3.15
C VAL A 184 -14.97 -17.77 -2.34
N ASP A 185 -16.02 -18.40 -2.87
CA ASP A 185 -17.31 -18.57 -2.18
C ASP A 185 -17.17 -19.42 -0.91
N ALA A 186 -16.27 -20.42 -0.91
CA ALA A 186 -15.98 -21.25 0.26
C ALA A 186 -15.26 -20.46 1.38
N PHE A 187 -14.47 -19.44 1.01
CA PHE A 187 -13.70 -18.65 1.97
C PHE A 187 -14.41 -17.36 2.41
N LEU A 188 -15.09 -16.69 1.47
CA LEU A 188 -15.78 -15.42 1.61
C LEU A 188 -17.30 -15.64 1.42
N PRO A 189 -18.04 -15.99 2.49
CA PRO A 189 -19.49 -16.16 2.41
C PRO A 189 -20.20 -14.83 2.08
N PRO A 190 -21.52 -14.85 1.81
CA PRO A 190 -22.31 -13.64 1.66
C PRO A 190 -22.15 -12.69 2.86
N LEU A 191 -22.03 -11.40 2.57
CA LEU A 191 -21.87 -10.34 3.56
C LEU A 191 -23.02 -10.39 4.57
N ARG A 192 -22.68 -10.36 5.86
CA ARG A 192 -23.61 -10.09 6.96
C ARG A 192 -23.20 -8.78 7.62
N PRO A 193 -23.84 -7.64 7.28
CA PRO A 193 -23.45 -6.35 7.84
C PRO A 193 -23.68 -6.34 9.35
N ARG A 194 -22.75 -5.73 10.09
CA ARG A 194 -22.90 -5.55 11.55
C ARG A 194 -23.80 -4.38 11.92
N GLN A 195 -23.85 -3.41 11.03
CA GLN A 195 -24.68 -2.22 11.14
C GLN A 195 -25.22 -1.93 9.75
N VAL A 196 -26.49 -1.54 9.68
CA VAL A 196 -27.20 -1.27 8.43
C VAL A 196 -28.19 -0.14 8.68
N LEU A 197 -28.30 0.77 7.71
CA LEU A 197 -29.40 1.73 7.66
C LEU A 197 -30.64 1.01 7.13
N ASP A 198 -31.59 0.76 8.01
CA ASP A 198 -32.87 0.11 7.71
C ASP A 198 -34.03 1.01 8.17
N PRO A 199 -34.97 1.41 7.29
CA PRO A 199 -36.16 2.16 7.69
C PRO A 199 -37.06 1.41 8.69
N ASP A 200 -37.05 0.07 8.67
CA ASP A 200 -37.87 -0.76 9.56
C ASP A 200 -37.21 -0.94 10.95
N ASP A 201 -35.88 -0.75 11.06
CA ASP A 201 -35.11 -0.73 12.32
C ASP A 201 -34.11 0.45 12.32
N PRO A 202 -34.61 1.70 12.52
CA PRO A 202 -33.82 2.90 12.28
C PRO A 202 -32.71 3.09 13.32
N VAL A 203 -31.48 3.23 12.83
CA VAL A 203 -30.28 3.56 13.63
C VAL A 203 -29.57 4.80 13.11
N ALA A 204 -28.91 5.53 14.00
CA ALA A 204 -28.04 6.64 13.61
C ALA A 204 -26.59 6.15 13.43
N ILE A 205 -26.10 6.16 12.18
CA ILE A 205 -24.68 5.88 11.87
C ILE A 205 -23.97 7.23 11.70
N GLY A 206 -22.91 7.46 12.47
CA GLY A 206 -22.17 8.74 12.46
C GLY A 206 -22.75 9.82 13.37
N ALA A 207 -23.36 9.43 14.49
CA ALA A 207 -23.84 10.36 15.50
C ALA A 207 -22.71 11.26 16.03
N MET A 208 -23.05 12.49 16.40
CA MET A 208 -22.14 13.39 17.11
C MET A 208 -21.85 12.83 18.51
N VAL A 209 -20.58 12.56 18.80
CA VAL A 209 -20.13 12.09 20.12
C VAL A 209 -19.37 13.22 20.81
N GLY A 210 -19.84 13.63 21.99
CA GLY A 210 -19.21 14.68 22.78
C GLY A 210 -18.00 14.18 23.61
N PRO A 211 -17.31 15.10 24.31
CA PRO A 211 -16.14 14.79 25.14
C PRO A 211 -16.38 13.70 26.19
N GLU A 212 -17.62 13.48 26.62
CA GLU A 212 -18.04 12.48 27.59
C GLU A 212 -17.88 11.02 27.13
N ALA A 213 -17.75 10.77 25.82
CA ALA A 213 -17.66 9.41 25.27
C ALA A 213 -16.68 9.28 24.09
N PHE A 214 -16.14 10.39 23.55
CA PHE A 214 -15.29 10.35 22.37
C PHE A 214 -14.02 9.51 22.59
N THR A 215 -13.42 9.59 23.78
CA THR A 215 -12.21 8.81 24.14
C THR A 215 -12.49 7.31 24.08
N GLU A 216 -13.61 6.86 24.63
CA GLU A 216 -14.06 5.47 24.67
C GLU A 216 -14.33 4.96 23.25
N VAL A 217 -15.02 5.75 22.42
CA VAL A 217 -15.26 5.41 21.01
C VAL A 217 -13.95 5.23 20.25
N ARG A 218 -12.98 6.15 20.42
CA ARG A 218 -11.65 6.03 19.80
C ARG A 218 -10.87 4.81 20.31
N TYR A 219 -10.97 4.48 21.59
CA TYR A 219 -10.36 3.28 22.14
C TYR A 219 -10.96 2.00 21.53
N LEU A 220 -12.27 1.95 21.30
CA LEU A 220 -12.91 0.83 20.61
C LEU A 220 -12.42 0.67 19.17
N SER A 221 -12.23 1.76 18.43
CA SER A 221 -11.61 1.71 17.08
C SER A 221 -10.19 1.16 17.14
N HIS A 222 -9.38 1.62 18.11
CA HIS A 222 -8.03 1.09 18.34
C HIS A 222 -8.04 -0.41 18.64
N HIS A 223 -8.94 -0.85 19.53
CA HIS A 223 -9.09 -2.26 19.89
C HIS A 223 -9.42 -3.14 18.67
N GLN A 224 -10.33 -2.70 17.79
CA GLN A 224 -10.66 -3.43 16.56
C GLN A 224 -9.46 -3.53 15.61
N LEU A 225 -8.72 -2.43 15.41
CA LEU A 225 -7.51 -2.43 14.58
C LEU A 225 -6.43 -3.35 15.16
N CYS A 226 -6.21 -3.37 16.47
CA CYS A 226 -5.26 -4.31 17.08
C CYS A 226 -5.65 -5.78 16.84
N ARG A 227 -6.95 -6.11 16.87
CA ARG A 227 -7.47 -7.44 16.55
C ARG A 227 -7.32 -7.81 15.07
N ALA A 228 -7.19 -6.83 14.17
CA ALA A 228 -7.00 -7.08 12.75
C ALA A 228 -5.73 -7.88 12.46
N ARG A 229 -4.66 -7.68 13.24
CA ARG A 229 -3.40 -8.44 13.09
C ARG A 229 -3.62 -9.95 13.27
N THR A 230 -4.21 -10.37 14.39
CA THR A 230 -4.43 -11.80 14.68
C THR A 230 -5.49 -12.38 13.76
N THR A 231 -6.56 -11.63 13.49
CA THR A 231 -7.62 -12.07 12.57
C THR A 231 -7.10 -12.26 11.15
N PHE A 232 -6.22 -11.37 10.67
CA PHE A 232 -5.57 -11.51 9.38
C PHE A 232 -4.66 -12.74 9.35
N ALA A 233 -3.86 -12.99 10.39
CA ALA A 233 -3.01 -14.17 10.45
C ALA A 233 -3.84 -15.47 10.33
N ASP A 234 -4.96 -15.57 11.06
CA ASP A 234 -5.86 -16.71 11.00
C ASP A 234 -6.51 -16.88 9.61
N LEU A 235 -6.96 -15.77 9.00
CA LEU A 235 -7.57 -15.77 7.66
C LEU A 235 -6.55 -16.14 6.58
N ALA A 236 -5.38 -15.51 6.60
CA ALA A 236 -4.30 -15.78 5.67
C ALA A 236 -3.88 -17.26 5.73
N ALA A 237 -3.75 -17.85 6.92
CA ALA A 237 -3.41 -19.26 7.09
C ALA A 237 -4.48 -20.23 6.55
N ARG A 238 -5.75 -19.81 6.51
CA ARG A 238 -6.86 -20.60 5.97
C ARG A 238 -7.06 -20.44 4.47
N TRP A 239 -6.53 -19.36 3.89
CA TRP A 239 -6.57 -19.17 2.44
C TRP A 239 -5.66 -20.18 1.76
N VAL A 240 -6.08 -20.71 0.61
CA VAL A 240 -5.36 -21.82 -0.06
C VAL A 240 -3.96 -21.43 -0.54
N ARG A 241 -3.70 -20.13 -0.73
CA ARG A 241 -2.39 -19.56 -1.06
C ARG A 241 -2.05 -18.48 -0.02
N PRO A 242 -1.58 -18.87 1.18
CA PRO A 242 -1.43 -17.97 2.31
C PRO A 242 -0.40 -16.85 2.03
N VAL A 243 -0.76 -15.61 2.33
CA VAL A 243 0.15 -14.46 2.32
C VAL A 243 0.32 -13.94 3.75
N PRO A 244 1.43 -14.25 4.45
CA PRO A 244 1.62 -13.85 5.84
C PRO A 244 1.83 -12.34 5.97
N ALA A 245 1.56 -11.79 7.17
CA ALA A 245 1.79 -10.37 7.48
C ALA A 245 3.27 -9.95 7.34
N VAL A 246 4.18 -10.88 7.63
CA VAL A 246 5.64 -10.72 7.56
C VAL A 246 6.20 -12.00 6.93
N GLN A 247 7.00 -11.88 5.87
CA GLN A 247 7.60 -13.01 5.19
C GLN A 247 9.12 -12.90 5.33
N ALA A 248 9.75 -13.93 5.90
CA ALA A 248 11.19 -14.03 6.01
C ALA A 248 11.77 -14.88 4.87
N TYR A 249 12.90 -14.46 4.33
CA TYR A 249 13.65 -15.19 3.30
C TYR A 249 15.13 -15.15 3.67
N ARG A 250 15.73 -16.32 3.90
CA ARG A 250 17.16 -16.47 4.27
C ARG A 250 17.60 -15.60 5.46
N THR A 251 16.73 -15.41 6.45
CA THR A 251 17.05 -14.62 7.65
C THR A 251 17.80 -15.42 8.71
N GLU A 252 17.72 -16.74 8.70
CA GLU A 252 18.45 -17.60 9.64
C GLU A 252 19.97 -17.45 9.45
N GLY A 253 20.66 -16.99 10.49
CA GLY A 253 22.11 -16.73 10.46
C GLY A 253 22.53 -15.50 9.64
N ALA A 254 21.58 -14.71 9.11
CA ALA A 254 21.89 -13.51 8.36
C ALA A 254 22.43 -12.40 9.28
N ARG A 255 23.58 -11.82 8.93
CA ARG A 255 24.15 -10.67 9.64
C ARG A 255 23.47 -9.36 9.25
N THR A 256 23.08 -9.26 7.98
CA THR A 256 22.33 -8.12 7.43
C THR A 256 20.95 -8.60 6.99
N VAL A 257 19.89 -7.95 7.46
CA VAL A 257 18.53 -8.22 6.98
C VAL A 257 17.95 -6.98 6.32
N VAL A 258 17.48 -7.12 5.08
CA VAL A 258 16.80 -6.04 4.35
C VAL A 258 15.30 -6.17 4.55
N LEU A 259 14.67 -5.18 5.17
CA LEU A 259 13.21 -5.09 5.29
C LEU A 259 12.65 -4.18 4.19
N ALA A 260 11.66 -4.65 3.45
CA ALA A 260 11.01 -3.87 2.39
C ALA A 260 9.50 -4.14 2.29
N LEU A 261 8.77 -3.19 1.71
CA LEU A 261 7.36 -3.33 1.35
C LEU A 261 7.23 -3.40 -0.17
N GLY A 262 6.23 -4.13 -0.64
CA GLY A 262 5.86 -4.15 -2.04
C GLY A 262 6.85 -4.88 -2.95
N SER A 263 6.81 -4.53 -4.23
CA SER A 263 7.42 -5.27 -5.35
C SER A 263 8.94 -5.35 -5.32
N VAL A 264 9.60 -4.38 -4.67
CA VAL A 264 11.06 -4.35 -4.58
C VAL A 264 11.64 -5.57 -3.85
N SER A 265 10.81 -6.23 -3.02
CA SER A 265 11.17 -7.46 -2.32
C SER A 265 11.71 -8.54 -3.25
N GLY A 266 11.15 -8.70 -4.46
CA GLY A 266 11.64 -9.67 -5.43
C GLY A 266 13.09 -9.42 -5.82
N THR A 267 13.41 -8.19 -6.24
CA THR A 267 14.77 -7.79 -6.62
C THR A 267 15.77 -7.91 -5.46
N VAL A 268 15.33 -7.63 -4.22
CA VAL A 268 16.18 -7.78 -3.03
C VAL A 268 16.47 -9.25 -2.74
N LYS A 269 15.50 -10.16 -2.93
CA LYS A 269 15.71 -11.61 -2.80
C LYS A 269 16.72 -12.12 -3.84
N ASP A 270 16.60 -11.68 -5.09
CA ASP A 270 17.58 -12.01 -6.14
C ASP A 270 19.01 -11.59 -5.75
N VAL A 271 19.18 -10.41 -5.16
CA VAL A 271 20.50 -9.92 -4.71
C VAL A 271 20.97 -10.66 -3.46
N ALA A 272 20.08 -11.00 -2.54
CA ALA A 272 20.41 -11.81 -1.38
C ALA A 272 20.95 -13.18 -1.82
N ASP A 273 20.40 -13.78 -2.88
CA ASP A 273 20.89 -15.03 -3.50
C ASP A 273 22.33 -14.99 -4.00
N GLU A 274 22.86 -13.78 -4.21
CA GLU A 274 24.23 -13.58 -4.67
C GLU A 274 25.19 -13.13 -3.55
N LEU A 275 24.68 -12.86 -2.35
CA LEU A 275 25.46 -12.34 -1.21
C LEU A 275 25.32 -13.24 0.02
N ASP A 276 26.45 -13.58 0.65
CA ASP A 276 26.45 -14.35 1.89
C ASP A 276 26.03 -13.51 3.10
N GLY A 277 25.20 -14.10 3.97
CA GLY A 277 24.77 -13.47 5.23
C GLY A 277 23.77 -12.33 5.06
N VAL A 278 23.10 -12.24 3.91
CA VAL A 278 22.00 -11.30 3.65
C VAL A 278 20.66 -12.04 3.67
N GLY A 279 19.75 -11.60 4.54
CA GLY A 279 18.36 -12.04 4.59
C GLY A 279 17.40 -10.94 4.14
N VAL A 280 16.16 -11.31 3.83
CA VAL A 280 15.12 -10.39 3.39
C VAL A 280 13.86 -10.60 4.22
N VAL A 281 13.26 -9.50 4.67
CA VAL A 281 11.93 -9.47 5.29
C VAL A 281 11.00 -8.64 4.42
N THR A 282 9.98 -9.29 3.87
CA THR A 282 8.89 -8.62 3.17
C THR A 282 7.77 -8.32 4.16
N LEU A 283 7.49 -7.04 4.40
CA LEU A 283 6.38 -6.59 5.22
C LEU A 283 5.13 -6.46 4.36
N THR A 284 4.16 -7.36 4.56
CA THR A 284 2.87 -7.33 3.87
C THR A 284 1.86 -6.48 4.63
N MET A 285 1.70 -6.64 5.94
CA MET A 285 0.81 -5.80 6.73
C MET A 285 1.60 -4.65 7.35
N PHE A 286 1.36 -3.41 6.92
CA PHE A 286 2.00 -2.23 7.51
C PHE A 286 1.16 -1.58 8.61
N ARG A 287 -0.17 -1.61 8.46
CA ARG A 287 -1.13 -1.14 9.46
C ARG A 287 -2.23 -2.19 9.67
N PRO A 288 -2.56 -2.55 10.92
CA PRO A 288 -1.77 -2.30 12.14
C PRO A 288 -0.35 -2.88 12.00
N PHE A 289 0.66 -2.21 12.56
CA PHE A 289 2.04 -2.69 12.41
C PHE A 289 2.26 -3.98 13.23
N PRO A 290 2.79 -5.06 12.63
CA PRO A 290 2.94 -6.35 13.30
C PRO A 290 4.22 -6.41 14.13
N TYR A 291 4.29 -5.61 15.20
CA TYR A 291 5.51 -5.45 16.03
C TYR A 291 6.12 -6.79 16.50
N PRO A 292 5.35 -7.77 17.03
CA PRO A 292 5.93 -9.05 17.45
C PRO A 292 6.53 -9.87 16.31
N GLU A 293 5.87 -9.89 15.16
CA GLU A 293 6.32 -10.63 13.97
C GLU A 293 7.53 -9.98 13.33
N VAL A 294 7.58 -8.65 13.23
CA VAL A 294 8.76 -7.92 12.75
C VAL A 294 9.95 -8.15 13.68
N ARG A 295 9.75 -8.04 15.00
CA ARG A 295 10.82 -8.31 15.98
C ARG A 295 11.41 -9.70 15.80
N ARG A 296 10.55 -10.72 15.69
CA ARG A 296 10.97 -12.11 15.49
C ARG A 296 11.71 -12.29 14.16
N ALA A 297 11.22 -11.68 13.08
CA ALA A 297 11.80 -11.83 11.74
C ALA A 297 13.19 -11.18 11.61
N LEU A 298 13.51 -10.22 12.48
CA LEU A 298 14.78 -9.48 12.50
C LEU A 298 15.72 -9.94 13.64
N GLU A 299 15.33 -10.98 14.39
CA GLU A 299 16.11 -11.50 15.50
C GLU A 299 17.49 -12.01 15.04
N GLY A 300 18.54 -11.65 15.77
CA GLY A 300 19.92 -12.07 15.48
C GLY A 300 20.65 -11.26 14.40
N ALA A 301 19.94 -10.41 13.64
CA ALA A 301 20.59 -9.51 12.69
C ALA A 301 21.49 -8.51 13.42
N SER A 302 22.70 -8.27 12.91
CA SER A 302 23.58 -7.20 13.41
C SER A 302 23.27 -5.86 12.74
N ARG A 303 22.76 -5.92 11.50
CA ARG A 303 22.35 -4.77 10.70
C ARG A 303 20.98 -5.03 10.09
N VAL A 304 20.10 -4.04 10.18
CA VAL A 304 18.81 -3.99 9.50
C VAL A 304 18.81 -2.83 8.51
N VAL A 305 18.59 -3.13 7.25
CA VAL A 305 18.44 -2.12 6.19
C VAL A 305 16.96 -2.03 5.83
N VAL A 306 16.33 -0.90 6.14
CA VAL A 306 14.93 -0.66 5.76
C VAL A 306 14.91 0.06 4.42
N LEU A 307 14.52 -0.66 3.36
CA LEU A 307 14.44 -0.14 2.00
C LEU A 307 13.02 0.37 1.73
N GLU A 308 12.88 1.70 1.65
CA GLU A 308 11.59 2.37 1.50
C GLU A 308 11.44 3.04 0.14
N ARG A 309 10.27 2.85 -0.47
CA ARG A 309 9.82 3.64 -1.63
C ARG A 309 8.95 4.80 -1.18
N ALA A 310 9.24 5.39 -0.03
CA ALA A 310 8.60 6.58 0.50
C ALA A 310 9.60 7.32 1.38
N PHE A 311 9.34 8.60 1.64
CA PHE A 311 10.21 9.44 2.44
C PHE A 311 9.38 10.53 3.11
N ALA A 312 9.65 10.80 4.38
CA ALA A 312 9.09 11.94 5.11
C ALA A 312 10.11 13.08 5.16
N PRO A 313 9.93 14.17 4.37
CA PRO A 313 10.84 15.31 4.39
C PRO A 313 11.05 15.87 5.80
N GLY A 314 12.30 16.08 6.19
CA GLY A 314 12.69 16.55 7.52
C GLY A 314 12.71 15.49 8.63
N ALA A 315 12.17 14.28 8.39
CA ALA A 315 12.12 13.21 9.40
C ALA A 315 12.90 11.94 9.00
N GLY A 316 12.83 11.50 7.73
CA GLY A 316 13.50 10.28 7.27
C GLY A 316 12.54 9.17 6.81
N GLY A 317 12.86 7.92 7.18
CA GLY A 317 12.08 6.73 6.84
C GLY A 317 10.80 6.61 7.65
N ILE A 318 9.70 6.29 6.98
CA ILE A 318 8.37 6.14 7.58
C ILE A 318 8.26 4.75 8.21
N VAL A 319 8.65 3.71 7.47
CA VAL A 319 8.64 2.32 7.94
C VAL A 319 9.74 2.10 8.98
N THR A 320 10.91 2.71 8.78
CA THR A 320 12.03 2.67 9.73
C THR A 320 11.59 3.11 11.12
N ALA A 321 10.71 4.11 11.25
CA ALA A 321 10.22 4.55 12.55
C ALA A 321 9.52 3.42 13.32
N ASP A 322 8.66 2.65 12.65
CA ASP A 322 7.99 1.50 13.26
C ASP A 322 8.94 0.31 13.50
N VAL A 323 9.90 0.08 12.60
CA VAL A 323 10.94 -0.96 12.80
C VAL A 323 11.79 -0.63 14.03
N ARG A 324 12.19 0.64 14.20
CA ARG A 324 12.91 1.09 15.40
C ARG A 324 12.08 0.86 16.66
N ALA A 325 10.78 1.14 16.64
CA ALA A 325 9.90 0.86 17.76
C ALA A 325 9.74 -0.66 18.02
N ALA A 326 9.68 -1.49 16.98
CA ALA A 326 9.63 -2.94 17.10
C ALA A 326 10.88 -3.53 17.76
N LEU A 327 12.04 -2.95 17.45
CA LEU A 327 13.36 -3.36 17.94
C LEU A 327 13.84 -2.58 19.17
N ALA A 328 12.98 -1.77 19.79
CA ALA A 328 13.33 -1.03 20.99
C ALA A 328 13.76 -2.00 22.12
N GLY A 329 14.95 -1.77 22.68
CA GLY A 329 15.59 -2.63 23.68
C GLY A 329 17.10 -2.74 23.42
N GLU A 330 17.83 -3.42 24.31
CA GLU A 330 19.28 -3.64 24.19
C GLU A 330 19.61 -5.14 24.20
N PRO A 331 20.56 -5.63 23.36
CA PRO A 331 21.28 -4.89 22.32
C PRO A 331 20.45 -4.72 21.03
N ALA A 332 20.34 -3.49 20.51
CA ALA A 332 19.67 -3.20 19.24
C ALA A 332 20.64 -3.32 18.04
N PRO A 333 20.18 -3.79 16.87
CA PRO A 333 20.99 -3.80 15.66
C PRO A 333 21.26 -2.39 15.12
N GLU A 334 22.27 -2.26 14.26
CA GLU A 334 22.43 -1.08 13.42
C GLU A 334 21.24 -0.97 12.46
N ILE A 335 20.46 0.11 12.51
CA ILE A 335 19.30 0.32 11.62
C ILE A 335 19.62 1.45 10.64
N CYS A 336 19.69 1.11 9.35
CA CYS A 336 19.91 2.03 8.24
C CYS A 336 18.62 2.21 7.44
N THR A 337 18.25 3.46 7.14
CA THR A 337 17.17 3.76 6.19
C THR A 337 17.75 3.96 4.80
N VAL A 338 17.17 3.28 3.81
CA VAL A 338 17.52 3.47 2.41
C VAL A 338 16.28 3.87 1.64
N VAL A 339 16.25 5.13 1.18
CA VAL A 339 15.20 5.63 0.31
C VAL A 339 15.57 5.30 -1.13
N ALA A 340 14.70 4.59 -1.84
CA ALA A 340 14.98 4.12 -3.18
C ALA A 340 13.75 4.17 -4.09
N GLY A 341 14.02 4.33 -5.39
CA GLY A 341 13.01 4.20 -6.44
C GLY A 341 11.85 5.18 -6.38
N LEU A 342 12.01 6.33 -5.71
CA LEU A 342 11.02 7.41 -5.69
C LEU A 342 10.65 7.83 -7.11
N GLY A 343 9.37 8.06 -7.35
CA GLY A 343 8.88 8.50 -8.64
C GLY A 343 9.28 7.58 -9.81
N GLY A 344 9.34 6.26 -9.59
CA GLY A 344 9.63 5.26 -10.62
C GLY A 344 11.09 5.05 -10.95
N ARG A 345 12.03 5.66 -10.22
CA ARG A 345 13.45 5.45 -10.49
C ARG A 345 13.81 3.96 -10.34
N ALA A 346 14.59 3.42 -11.26
CA ALA A 346 14.96 2.01 -11.24
C ALA A 346 15.78 1.66 -9.98
N ILE A 347 15.45 0.52 -9.37
CA ILE A 347 16.24 -0.08 -8.29
C ILE A 347 16.92 -1.31 -8.90
N THR A 348 18.19 -1.16 -9.29
CA THR A 348 18.90 -2.22 -10.02
C THR A 348 19.60 -3.18 -9.07
N ARG A 349 19.79 -4.43 -9.50
CA ARG A 349 20.58 -5.43 -8.75
C ARG A 349 21.99 -4.94 -8.46
N GLU A 350 22.62 -4.26 -9.43
CA GLU A 350 23.96 -3.70 -9.25
C GLU A 350 24.01 -2.63 -8.14
N ALA A 351 23.05 -1.71 -8.12
CA ALA A 351 22.97 -0.68 -7.09
C ALA A 351 22.75 -1.28 -5.70
N LEU A 352 21.86 -2.27 -5.59
CA LEU A 352 21.62 -3.00 -4.34
C LEU A 352 22.84 -3.79 -3.88
N ARG A 353 23.56 -4.48 -4.78
CA ARG A 353 24.82 -5.16 -4.42
C ARG A 353 25.84 -4.18 -3.86
N ARG A 354 26.09 -3.09 -4.59
CA ARG A 354 27.03 -2.04 -4.15
C ARG A 354 26.67 -1.51 -2.77
N LEU A 355 25.39 -1.19 -2.56
CA LEU A 355 24.87 -0.72 -1.28
C LEU A 355 25.12 -1.73 -0.14
N LEU A 356 24.75 -3.00 -0.34
CA LEU A 356 24.80 -4.02 0.71
C LEU A 356 26.23 -4.50 1.02
N THR A 357 27.19 -4.30 0.11
CA THR A 357 28.61 -4.60 0.32
C THR A 357 29.42 -3.43 0.90
N ALA A 358 28.80 -2.27 1.10
CA ALA A 358 29.47 -1.07 1.61
C ALA A 358 28.96 -0.67 3.01
N PRO A 359 29.67 0.20 3.74
CA PRO A 359 29.10 0.93 4.87
C PRO A 359 27.89 1.77 4.40
N ILE A 360 26.82 1.78 5.19
CA ILE A 360 25.58 2.50 4.86
C ILE A 360 25.35 3.55 5.94
N GLU A 361 25.20 4.81 5.54
CA GLU A 361 24.85 5.89 6.48
C GLU A 361 23.44 5.67 7.06
N PRO A 362 23.13 6.20 8.26
CA PRO A 362 21.82 6.02 8.89
C PRO A 362 20.62 6.37 7.99
N LEU A 363 20.79 7.33 7.09
CA LEU A 363 19.85 7.67 6.02
C LEU A 363 20.60 7.79 4.69
N THR A 364 20.28 6.95 3.72
CA THR A 364 20.88 6.94 2.39
C THR A 364 19.80 7.04 1.32
N PHE A 365 20.02 7.87 0.28
CA PHE A 365 19.21 7.86 -0.93
C PHE A 365 19.95 7.07 -2.01
N LEU A 366 19.39 5.92 -2.43
CA LEU A 366 20.03 5.05 -3.42
C LEU A 366 20.16 5.78 -4.76
N ASP A 367 21.38 5.80 -5.31
CA ASP A 367 21.74 6.44 -6.58
C ASP A 367 21.40 7.94 -6.66
N LEU A 368 21.42 8.66 -5.53
CA LEU A 368 21.33 10.12 -5.51
C LEU A 368 22.50 10.74 -6.28
N ARG A 369 22.20 11.58 -7.28
CA ARG A 369 23.22 12.32 -8.04
C ARG A 369 23.64 13.55 -7.25
N ARG A 370 24.64 13.36 -6.38
CA ARG A 370 25.17 14.40 -5.49
C ARG A 370 25.71 15.60 -6.24
N ASP A 371 26.33 15.39 -7.40
CA ASP A 371 26.79 16.46 -8.29
C ASP A 371 25.67 17.46 -8.64
N ILE A 372 24.46 16.98 -8.96
CA ILE A 372 23.31 17.84 -9.28
C ILE A 372 22.70 18.46 -8.01
N VAL A 373 22.58 17.67 -6.95
CA VAL A 373 21.95 18.11 -5.70
C VAL A 373 22.79 19.17 -5.01
N ASP A 374 24.09 18.95 -4.87
CA ASP A 374 25.01 19.87 -4.19
C ASP A 374 25.11 21.20 -4.96
N GLN A 375 25.08 21.16 -6.31
CA GLN A 375 25.00 22.36 -7.14
C GLN A 375 23.72 23.17 -6.85
N GLU A 376 22.56 22.50 -6.75
CA GLU A 376 21.29 23.17 -6.47
C GLU A 376 21.21 23.68 -5.02
N ILE A 377 21.80 22.97 -4.06
CA ILE A 377 21.91 23.44 -2.67
C ILE A 377 22.73 24.74 -2.61
N VAL A 378 23.93 24.75 -3.21
CA VAL A 378 24.78 25.94 -3.26
C VAL A 378 24.06 27.12 -3.90
N ARG A 379 23.26 26.87 -4.94
CA ARG A 379 22.41 27.90 -5.57
C ARG A 379 21.35 28.43 -4.61
N LEU A 380 20.61 27.55 -3.95
CA LEU A 380 19.57 27.93 -2.99
C LEU A 380 20.12 28.74 -1.81
N GLU A 381 21.33 28.41 -1.35
CA GLU A 381 22.02 29.13 -0.26
C GLU A 381 22.51 30.53 -0.68
N ARG A 382 22.81 30.75 -1.96
CA ARG A 382 23.23 32.05 -2.50
C ARG A 382 22.09 33.07 -2.64
N GLY A 383 20.84 32.63 -2.65
CA GLY A 383 19.67 33.53 -2.71
C GLY A 383 19.24 33.91 -4.13
N ARG A 384 18.33 34.89 -4.26
CA ARG A 384 17.58 35.19 -5.51
C ARG A 384 18.40 35.79 -6.67
N ASP A 385 19.67 36.12 -6.47
CA ASP A 385 20.44 36.95 -7.42
C ASP A 385 20.92 36.20 -8.68
N ASP A 386 20.70 34.89 -8.78
CA ASP A 386 21.23 34.03 -9.85
C ASP A 386 20.19 33.63 -10.92
N GLY A 387 19.00 34.25 -10.93
CA GLY A 387 18.02 34.12 -12.03
C GLY A 387 17.50 32.68 -12.26
N GLY A 388 17.69 31.79 -11.29
CA GLY A 388 17.31 30.38 -11.39
C GLY A 388 15.82 30.13 -11.20
N GLY A 389 15.28 29.16 -11.94
CA GLY A 389 13.89 28.71 -11.79
C GLY A 389 13.66 27.87 -10.53
N PRO A 390 12.47 27.25 -10.37
CA PRO A 390 12.21 26.35 -9.25
C PRO A 390 13.17 25.14 -9.26
N PRO A 391 13.48 24.52 -8.09
CA PRO A 391 14.46 23.44 -8.01
C PRO A 391 14.20 22.26 -8.96
N ALA A 392 12.93 21.88 -9.12
CA ALA A 392 12.55 20.82 -10.06
C ALA A 392 13.00 21.13 -11.51
N LEU A 393 12.86 22.37 -11.96
CA LEU A 393 13.29 22.81 -13.29
C LEU A 393 14.81 22.74 -13.43
N ASN A 394 15.55 23.24 -12.44
CA ASN A 394 17.02 23.27 -12.51
C ASN A 394 17.60 21.87 -12.45
N VAL A 395 17.07 21.00 -11.59
CA VAL A 395 17.47 19.59 -11.52
C VAL A 395 17.24 18.90 -12.86
N LEU A 396 16.09 19.11 -13.53
CA LEU A 396 15.84 18.54 -14.86
C LEU A 396 16.82 19.04 -15.92
N ARG A 397 17.17 20.33 -15.91
CA ARG A 397 18.17 20.91 -16.82
C ARG A 397 19.55 20.26 -16.64
N HIS A 398 20.02 20.15 -15.39
CA HIS A 398 21.31 19.50 -15.08
C HIS A 398 21.28 17.98 -15.33
N SER A 399 20.10 17.38 -15.35
CA SER A 399 19.93 15.94 -15.60
C SER A 399 20.13 15.53 -17.06
N GLY A 400 20.33 16.48 -17.98
CA GLY A 400 20.39 16.23 -19.41
C GLY A 400 19.03 15.93 -20.04
N VAL A 401 17.92 16.23 -19.35
CA VAL A 401 16.59 16.12 -19.95
C VAL A 401 16.46 17.26 -20.98
N PRO A 402 16.11 16.97 -22.24
CA PRO A 402 16.00 18.00 -23.27
C PRO A 402 15.05 19.11 -22.84
N ALA A 403 15.40 20.37 -23.08
CA ALA A 403 14.54 21.51 -22.74
C ALA A 403 13.13 21.40 -23.36
N SER A 404 12.99 20.74 -24.52
CA SER A 404 11.71 20.47 -25.16
C SER A 404 10.82 19.45 -24.43
N ARG A 405 11.35 18.74 -23.43
CA ARG A 405 10.65 17.78 -22.56
C ARG A 405 10.48 18.30 -21.14
N ILE A 406 11.00 19.49 -20.86
CA ILE A 406 10.81 20.20 -19.61
C ILE A 406 9.74 21.25 -19.92
N GLY A 407 8.54 21.07 -19.35
CA GLY A 407 7.34 21.84 -19.69
C GLY A 407 7.53 23.35 -19.73
#